data_AF-A0A258SKZ4-F1
#
_entry.id   AF-A0A258SKZ4-F1
#
_cell.length_a   1.000
_cell.length_b   1.000
_cell.length_c   1.000
_cell.angle_alpha   90.00
_cell.angle_beta   90.00
_cell.angle_gamma   90.00
#
_symmetry.space_group_name_H-M   'P 1'
#
loop_
_entity.id
_entity.type
_entity.pdbx_description
1 polymer ?
#
loop_
_entity_poly.entity_id
_entity_poly.type
_entity_poly.pdbx_seq_one_letter_code
_entity_poly.pdbx_strand_id
1 'polypeptide(L)' 'MSKRDYYDVLGCERGADETVLKASYRKLAMKWHPDRNQGDGDAEVRFKEVSEAYEVLKDPQKRAAYDRFGHAA' A
#
# COMPACT_ATOMS: atom_id res chain seq x y z
N MET A 1 -3.41 -1.91 -17.77
CA MET A 1 -4.05 -1.11 -16.71
C MET A 1 -2.94 -0.50 -15.88
N SER A 2 -2.89 0.83 -15.76
CA SER A 2 -1.91 1.52 -14.91
C SER A 2 -2.00 0.94 -13.49
N LYS A 3 -0.88 0.43 -12.95
CA LYS A 3 -0.84 0.00 -11.54
C LYS A 3 -1.24 1.20 -10.68
N ARG A 4 -2.09 0.96 -9.68
CA ARG A 4 -2.57 1.99 -8.76
C ARG A 4 -1.41 2.58 -7.98
N ASP A 5 -1.45 3.89 -7.76
CA ASP A 5 -0.46 4.56 -6.93
C ASP A 5 -0.46 3.96 -5.51
N TYR A 6 0.71 3.64 -4.95
CA TYR A 6 0.85 3.17 -3.58
C TYR A 6 0.26 4.13 -2.55
N TYR A 7 0.31 5.44 -2.81
CA TYR A 7 -0.33 6.44 -1.96
C TYR A 7 -1.87 6.31 -1.97
N ASP A 8 -2.45 6.07 -3.15
CA ASP A 8 -3.90 5.83 -3.29
C ASP A 8 -4.31 4.47 -2.70
N VAL A 9 -3.48 3.45 -2.86
CA VAL A 9 -3.71 2.11 -2.28
C VAL A 9 -3.76 2.19 -0.75
N LEU A 10 -2.85 2.95 -0.14
CA LEU A 10 -2.86 3.20 1.31
C LEU A 10 -3.87 4.27 1.74
N GLY A 11 -4.48 4.99 0.78
CA GLY A 11 -5.41 6.09 1.05
C GLY A 11 -4.76 7.23 1.84
N CYS A 12 -3.51 7.56 1.53
CA CYS A 12 -2.75 8.63 2.17
C CYS A 12 -2.13 9.57 1.12
N GLU A 13 -1.83 10.80 1.52
CA GLU A 13 -1.23 11.78 0.61
C GLU A 13 0.26 11.50 0.35
N ARG A 14 0.74 11.93 -0.82
CA ARG A 14 2.16 12.01 -1.18
C ARG A 14 2.86 12.98 -0.24
N GLY A 15 3.52 12.45 0.79
CA GLY A 15 4.09 13.25 1.89
C GLY A 15 3.74 12.72 3.27
N ALA A 16 2.83 11.74 3.37
CA ALA A 16 2.51 11.05 4.61
C ALA A 16 3.79 10.60 5.33
N ASP A 17 3.82 10.84 6.64
CA ASP A 17 4.89 10.37 7.51
C ASP A 17 4.78 8.86 7.78
N GLU A 18 5.81 8.27 8.38
CA GLU A 18 5.81 6.84 8.71
C GLU A 18 4.64 6.44 9.63
N THR A 19 4.22 7.35 10.50
CA THR A 19 3.11 7.15 11.43
C THR A 19 1.78 6.95 10.69
N VAL A 20 1.49 7.82 9.72
CA VAL A 20 0.32 7.78 8.86
C VAL A 20 0.38 6.55 7.97
N LEU A 21 1.54 6.25 7.35
CA LEU A 21 1.72 5.05 6.52
C LEU A 21 1.42 3.78 7.31
N LYS A 22 1.95 3.67 8.52
CA LYS A 22 1.74 2.51 9.41
C LYS A 22 0.29 2.43 9.90
N ALA A 23 -0.35 3.57 10.19
CA ALA A 23 -1.76 3.61 10.60
C ALA A 23 -2.69 3.16 9.46
N SER A 24 -2.49 3.69 8.25
CA SER A 24 -3.22 3.32 7.04
C SER A 24 -3.04 1.84 6.70
N TYR A 25 -1.79 1.36 6.69
CA TYR A 25 -1.48 -0.05 6.46
C TYR A 25 -2.21 -0.97 7.44
N ARG A 26 -2.12 -0.71 8.75
CA ARG A 26 -2.82 -1.55 9.75
C ARG A 26 -4.33 -1.58 9.55
N LYS A 27 -4.94 -0.43 9.26
CA LYS A 27 -6.39 -0.33 9.01
C LYS A 27 -6.81 -1.16 7.81
N LEU A 28 -6.07 -1.06 6.71
CA LEU A 28 -6.36 -1.78 5.48
C LEU A 28 -6.01 -3.27 5.57
N ALA A 29 -4.89 -3.62 6.19
CA ALA A 29 -4.49 -5.00 6.44
C ALA A 29 -5.51 -5.73 7.30
N MET A 30 -6.07 -5.08 8.33
CA MET A 30 -7.18 -5.65 9.11
C MET A 30 -8.47 -5.76 8.30
N LYS A 31 -8.76 -4.78 7.43
CA LYS A 31 -9.96 -4.81 6.57
C LYS A 31 -9.92 -5.97 5.57
N TRP A 32 -8.77 -6.19 4.94
CA TRP A 32 -8.56 -7.18 3.88
C TRP A 32 -7.89 -8.47 4.38
N HIS A 33 -7.77 -8.65 5.70
CA HIS A 33 -7.07 -9.81 6.27
C HIS A 33 -7.70 -11.13 5.80
N PRO A 34 -6.91 -12.15 5.43
CA PRO A 34 -7.43 -13.44 4.97
C PRO A 34 -8.34 -14.11 6.01
N ASP A 35 -8.01 -14.02 7.31
CA ASP A 35 -8.87 -14.58 8.37
C ASP A 35 -10.28 -14.01 8.39
N ARG A 36 -10.47 -12.75 7.97
CA ARG A 36 -11.79 -12.08 7.95
C ARG A 36 -12.49 -12.17 6.60
N ASN A 37 -11.74 -12.50 5.55
CA ASN A 37 -12.21 -12.53 4.16
C ASN A 37 -11.85 -13.89 3.52
N GLN A 38 -12.13 -14.98 4.22
CA GLN A 38 -11.80 -16.32 3.74
C GLN A 38 -12.57 -16.61 2.44
N GLY A 39 -11.84 -16.97 1.39
CA GLY A 39 -12.41 -17.28 0.07
C GLY A 39 -12.73 -16.06 -0.81
N ASP A 40 -12.43 -14.84 -0.35
CA ASP A 40 -12.54 -13.63 -1.17
C ASP A 40 -11.21 -13.34 -1.90
N GLY A 41 -11.18 -13.66 -3.19
CA GLY A 41 -10.03 -13.41 -4.04
C GLY A 41 -9.73 -11.92 -4.22
N ASP A 42 -10.74 -11.04 -4.15
CA ASP A 42 -10.52 -9.60 -4.25
C ASP A 42 -9.86 -9.06 -2.98
N ALA A 43 -10.25 -9.56 -1.81
CA ALA A 43 -9.59 -9.23 -0.55
C ALA A 43 -8.11 -9.63 -0.56
N GLU A 44 -7.78 -10.80 -1.12
CA GLU A 44 -6.39 -11.24 -1.27
C GLU A 44 -5.58 -10.31 -2.18
N VAL A 45 -6.13 -9.91 -3.33
CA VAL A 45 -5.48 -8.95 -4.24
C VAL A 45 -5.27 -7.62 -3.53
N ARG A 46 -6.29 -7.09 -2.84
CA ARG A 46 -6.19 -5.83 -2.08
C ARG A 46 -5.17 -5.91 -0.95
N PHE A 47 -5.11 -7.03 -0.24
CA PHE A 47 -4.16 -7.25 0.84
C PHE A 47 -2.71 -7.26 0.32
N LYS A 48 -2.48 -7.91 -0.82
CA LYS A 48 -1.16 -7.90 -1.50
C LYS A 48 -0.78 -6.49 -1.95
N GLU A 49 -1.69 -5.76 -2.60
CA GLU A 49 -1.44 -4.37 -3.04
C GLU A 49 -1.09 -3.46 -1.85
N VAL A 50 -1.84 -3.55 -0.75
CA VAL A 50 -1.62 -2.75 0.47
C VAL A 50 -0.28 -3.09 1.12
N SER A 51 0.11 -4.37 1.11
CA SER A 51 1.39 -4.81 1.65
C SER A 51 2.55 -4.33 0.79
N GLU A 52 2.47 -4.46 -0.54
CA GLU A 52 3.48 -3.96 -1.49
C GLU A 52 3.65 -2.43 -1.34
N ALA A 53 2.53 -1.70 -1.30
CA ALA A 53 2.54 -0.25 -1.12
C ALA A 53 3.25 0.16 0.17
N TYR A 54 2.92 -0.48 1.29
CA TYR A 54 3.56 -0.17 2.57
C TYR A 54 5.05 -0.53 2.59
N GLU A 55 5.45 -1.68 2.03
CA GLU A 55 6.86 -2.10 1.97
C GLU A 55 7.74 -1.14 1.16
N VAL A 56 7.19 -0.53 0.12
CA VAL A 56 7.89 0.47 -0.69
C VAL A 56 7.90 1.83 0.01
N LEU A 57 6.76 2.27 0.55
CA LEU A 57 6.63 3.63 1.12
C LEU A 57 7.24 3.78 2.52
N LYS A 58 7.32 2.70 3.30
CA LYS A 58 7.94 2.74 4.64
C LYS A 58 9.46 2.88 4.60
N ASP A 59 10.09 2.48 3.51
CA ASP A 59 11.53 2.52 3.33
C ASP A 59 11.90 3.83 2.61
N PRO A 60 12.63 4.76 3.25
CA PRO A 60 12.97 6.04 2.65
C PRO A 60 13.71 5.92 1.31
N GLN A 61 14.54 4.89 1.12
CA GLN A 61 15.28 4.69 -0.12
C GLN A 61 14.36 4.18 -1.23
N LYS A 62 13.51 3.18 -0.92
CA LYS A 62 12.54 2.65 -1.90
C LYS A 62 11.47 3.68 -2.25
N ARG A 63 11.00 4.44 -1.26
CA ARG A 63 10.09 5.57 -1.46
C ARG A 63 10.72 6.64 -2.35
N ALA A 64 11.96 7.04 -2.10
CA ALA A 64 12.64 8.01 -2.95
C ALA A 64 12.82 7.50 -4.38
N ALA A 65 13.10 6.21 -4.57
CA ALA A 65 13.15 5.60 -5.90
C ALA A 65 11.76 5.61 -6.57
N TYR A 66 10.72 5.20 -5.83
CA TYR A 66 9.33 5.22 -6.29
C TYR A 66 8.86 6.64 -6.67
N ASP A 67 9.21 7.65 -5.88
CA ASP A 67 8.85 9.04 -6.12
C ASP A 67 9.59 9.61 -7.35
N ARG A 68 10.84 9.18 -7.59
CA ARG A 68 11.66 9.64 -8.73
C ARG A 68 11.27 9.02 -10.06
N PHE A 69 10.93 7.73 -10.07
CA PHE A 69 10.65 6.97 -11.29
C PHE A 69 9.15 6.74 -11.52
N GLY A 70 8.33 7.07 -10.52
CA GLY A 70 6.89 6.81 -10.53
C GLY A 70 6.55 5.32 -10.65
N HIS A 71 5.26 5.04 -10.81
CA HIS A 71 4.76 3.71 -11.17
C HIS A 71 4.96 3.37 -12.66
N ALA A 72 5.71 4.21 -13.39
CA ALA A 72 5.73 4.28 -14.86
C ALA A 72 7.11 4.06 -15.49
N ALA A 73 8.11 3.62 -14.73
CA ALA A 73 9.37 3.14 -15.31
C ALA A 73 9.22 1.71 -15.86
#